data_AF-A0A957PH53-F1
#
_entry.id   AF-A0A957PH53-F1
#
_cell.length_a   1.000
_cell.length_b   1.000
_cell.length_c   1.000
_cell.angle_alpha   90.00
_cell.angle_beta   90.00
_cell.angle_gamma   90.00
#
_symmetry.space_group_name_H-M   'P 1'
#
loop_
_entity.id
_entity.type
_entity.pdbx_description
1 polymer ?
#
loop_
_entity_poly.entity_id
_entity_poly.type
_entity_poly.pdbx_seq_one_letter_code
_entity_poly.pdbx_strand_id
1 'polypeptide(L)'
;RTKRWKYILHERFRPELYDMQNDPQERVDLGDDPAHAATRAELHEMLFRWFRQRALRLTRPDSFTRMRSQPGWVEENMGIYIGHW
;
A
#
# COMPACT_ATOMS: atom_id res chain seq x y z
N ARG A 1 -9.94 -4.71 -2.18
CA ARG A 1 -11.01 -5.53 -2.81
C ARG A 1 -10.75 -5.60 -4.31
N THR A 2 -10.88 -6.79 -4.91
CA THR A 2 -10.84 -6.98 -6.36
C THR A 2 -12.26 -7.27 -6.88
N LYS A 3 -12.42 -7.50 -8.19
CA LYS A 3 -13.72 -7.90 -8.75
C LYS A 3 -14.25 -9.21 -8.15
N ARG A 4 -13.35 -10.16 -7.87
CA ARG A 4 -13.70 -11.50 -7.35
C ARG A 4 -13.56 -11.61 -5.84
N TRP A 5 -12.60 -10.93 -5.21
CA TRP A 5 -12.29 -11.19 -3.80
C TRP A 5 -12.47 -9.98 -2.92
N LYS A 6 -13.09 -10.20 -1.76
CA LYS A 6 -13.05 -9.29 -0.61
C LYS A 6 -12.19 -9.91 0.48
N TYR A 7 -11.13 -9.19 0.85
CA TYR A 7 -10.22 -9.57 1.93
C TYR A 7 -10.28 -8.50 3.00
N ILE A 8 -10.42 -8.92 4.26
CA ILE A 8 -10.44 -8.06 5.43
C ILE A 8 -9.29 -8.51 6.35
N LEU A 9 -8.34 -7.61 6.58
CA LEU A 9 -7.27 -7.82 7.54
C LEU A 9 -7.74 -7.38 8.92
N HIS A 10 -7.52 -8.24 9.91
CA HIS A 10 -7.65 -7.93 11.32
C HIS A 10 -6.26 -8.03 11.96
N GLU A 11 -5.83 -7.01 12.71
CA GLU A 11 -4.50 -6.97 13.35
C GLU A 11 -4.34 -8.00 14.48
N ARG A 12 -5.46 -8.43 15.08
CA ARG A 12 -5.47 -9.31 16.28
C ARG A 12 -6.31 -10.57 16.11
N PHE A 13 -6.86 -10.79 14.93
CA PHE A 13 -7.72 -11.93 14.62
C PHE A 13 -7.35 -12.51 13.26
N ARG A 14 -7.84 -13.72 12.97
CA ARG A 14 -7.69 -14.30 11.63
C ARG A 14 -8.33 -13.37 10.59
N PRO A 15 -7.75 -13.23 9.39
CA PRO A 15 -8.38 -12.44 8.33
C PRO A 15 -9.66 -13.11 7.84
N GLU A 16 -10.53 -12.33 7.21
CA GLU A 16 -11.72 -12.83 6.52
C GLU A 16 -11.52 -12.76 5.00
N LEU A 17 -12.07 -13.73 4.27
CA LEU A 17 -12.01 -13.79 2.81
C LEU A 17 -13.35 -14.25 2.23
N TYR A 18 -13.89 -13.48 1.28
CA TYR A 18 -15.15 -13.81 0.59
C TYR A 18 -14.96 -13.81 -0.93
N ASP A 19 -15.50 -14.83 -1.61
CA ASP A 19 -15.58 -14.90 -3.07
C ASP A 19 -16.84 -14.17 -3.55
N MET A 20 -16.69 -12.93 -4.00
CA MET A 20 -17.79 -12.07 -4.46
C MET A 20 -18.49 -12.57 -5.73
N GLN A 21 -17.92 -13.53 -6.46
CA GLN A 21 -18.56 -14.11 -7.64
C GLN A 21 -19.51 -15.25 -7.26
N ASN A 22 -19.05 -16.15 -6.38
CA ASN A 22 -19.82 -17.32 -5.96
C ASN A 22 -20.70 -17.03 -4.72
N ASP A 23 -20.30 -16.05 -3.92
CA ASP A 23 -20.95 -15.63 -2.69
C ASP A 23 -21.03 -14.09 -2.62
N PRO A 24 -21.88 -13.45 -3.45
CA PRO A 24 -22.05 -12.00 -3.46
C PRO A 24 -22.67 -11.45 -2.16
N GLN A 25 -23.22 -12.33 -1.30
CA GLN A 25 -23.82 -11.97 -0.02
C GLN A 25 -22.87 -12.18 1.17
N GLU A 26 -21.62 -12.59 0.94
CA GLU A 26 -20.58 -12.71 1.96
C GLU A 26 -21.00 -13.63 3.13
N ARG A 27 -21.68 -14.74 2.81
CA ARG A 27 -22.17 -15.72 3.78
C ARG A 27 -21.10 -16.75 4.19
N VAL A 28 -20.09 -16.98 3.35
CA VAL A 28 -19.06 -18.01 3.56
C VAL A 28 -17.69 -17.36 3.69
N ASP A 29 -17.16 -17.37 4.92
CA ASP A 29 -15.81 -16.91 5.19
C ASP A 29 -14.77 -18.02 4.90
N LEU A 30 -13.90 -17.75 3.93
CA LEU A 30 -12.79 -18.59 3.47
C LEU A 30 -11.45 -18.17 4.11
N GLY A 31 -11.50 -17.30 5.13
CA GLY A 31 -10.35 -16.68 5.75
C GLY A 31 -9.37 -17.64 6.42
N ASP A 32 -9.82 -18.85 6.78
CA ASP A 32 -8.99 -19.91 7.37
C ASP A 32 -8.72 -21.09 6.41
N ASP A 33 -9.35 -21.09 5.24
CA ASP A 33 -9.23 -22.20 4.29
C ASP A 33 -7.79 -22.27 3.72
N PRO A 34 -7.08 -23.40 3.90
CA PRO A 34 -5.74 -23.61 3.33
C PRO A 34 -5.71 -23.52 1.79
N ALA A 35 -6.79 -23.91 1.11
CA ALA A 35 -6.88 -23.84 -0.36
C ALA A 35 -6.77 -22.40 -0.89
N HIS A 36 -7.09 -21.42 -0.03
CA HIS A 36 -7.06 -19.99 -0.38
C HIS A 36 -5.86 -19.24 0.22
N ALA A 37 -4.83 -19.93 0.72
CA ALA A 37 -3.63 -19.31 1.29
C ALA A 37 -2.90 -18.38 0.31
N ALA A 38 -2.72 -18.80 -0.95
CA ALA A 38 -2.08 -17.98 -1.98
C ALA A 38 -2.87 -16.70 -2.28
N THR A 39 -4.20 -16.82 -2.42
CA THR A 39 -5.10 -15.67 -2.62
C THR A 39 -5.02 -14.69 -1.45
N ARG A 40 -5.01 -15.19 -0.20
CA ARG A 40 -4.84 -14.34 0.99
C ARG A 40 -3.51 -13.59 0.96
N ALA A 41 -2.41 -14.27 0.64
CA ALA A 41 -1.09 -13.65 0.56
C ALA A 41 -1.02 -12.56 -0.51
N GLU A 42 -1.58 -12.80 -1.70
CA GLU A 42 -1.64 -11.81 -2.77
C GLU A 42 -2.44 -10.56 -2.35
N LEU A 43 -3.64 -10.77 -1.79
CA LEU A 43 -4.52 -9.68 -1.36
C LEU A 43 -3.92 -8.89 -0.18
N HIS A 44 -3.22 -9.57 0.72
CA HIS A 44 -2.45 -8.93 1.79
C HIS A 44 -1.37 -8.02 1.20
N GLU A 45 -0.58 -8.49 0.24
CA GLU A 45 0.45 -7.68 -0.41
C GLU A 45 -0.12 -6.50 -1.20
N MET A 46 -1.29 -6.66 -1.83
CA MET A 46 -2.00 -5.55 -2.47
C MET A 46 -2.42 -4.49 -1.44
N LEU A 47 -3.01 -4.92 -0.33
CA LEU A 47 -3.42 -4.04 0.77
C LEU A 47 -2.21 -3.29 1.34
N PHE A 48 -1.11 -3.99 1.59
CA PHE A 48 0.09 -3.41 2.17
C PHE A 48 0.81 -2.45 1.21
N ARG A 49 0.86 -2.77 -0.09
CA ARG A 49 1.32 -1.83 -1.12
C ARG A 49 0.51 -0.54 -1.14
N TRP A 50 -0.82 -0.65 -1.12
CA TRP A 50 -1.70 0.52 -1.04
C TRP A 50 -1.43 1.34 0.23
N PHE A 51 -1.29 0.68 1.39
CA PHE A 51 -1.05 1.35 2.67
C PHE A 51 0.24 2.19 2.67
N ARG A 52 1.32 1.67 2.06
CA ARG A 52 2.63 2.35 1.96
C ARG A 52 2.68 3.46 0.90
N GLN A 53 1.74 3.47 -0.05
CA GLN A 53 1.65 4.48 -1.11
C GLN A 53 0.71 5.63 -0.75
N ARG A 54 0.16 5.66 0.48
CA ARG A 54 -0.75 6.73 0.89
C ARG A 54 -0.02 8.07 0.91
N ALA A 55 -0.53 9.01 0.12
CA ALA A 55 -0.06 10.39 0.06
C ALA A 55 -0.50 11.16 1.32
N LEU A 56 0.12 10.85 2.47
CA LEU A 56 -0.19 11.50 3.75
C LEU A 56 0.37 12.92 3.85
N ARG A 57 1.28 13.30 2.95
CA ARG A 57 1.85 14.66 2.91
C ARG A 57 1.02 15.56 1.99
N LEU A 58 0.15 16.35 2.60
CA LEU A 58 -0.75 17.27 1.88
C LEU A 58 -0.22 18.70 1.76
N THR A 59 0.70 19.11 2.64
CA THR A 59 1.17 20.50 2.73
C THR A 59 1.93 20.97 1.48
N ARG A 60 2.52 20.04 0.72
CA ARG A 60 3.22 20.35 -0.53
C ARG A 60 2.96 19.30 -1.59
N PRO A 61 2.77 19.71 -2.87
CA PRO A 61 2.60 18.79 -3.97
C PRO A 61 3.90 18.01 -4.23
N ASP A 62 3.77 16.87 -4.91
CA ASP A 62 4.93 16.03 -5.25
C ASP A 62 5.94 16.74 -6.14
N SER A 63 5.49 17.65 -7.01
CA SER A 63 6.38 18.47 -7.85
C SER A 63 7.39 19.26 -7.03
N PHE A 64 6.98 19.82 -5.89
CA PHE A 64 7.87 20.56 -4.99
C PHE A 64 9.00 19.67 -4.45
N THR A 65 8.68 18.41 -4.12
CA THR A 65 9.67 17.48 -3.57
C THR A 65 10.60 16.99 -4.65
N ARG A 66 10.07 16.67 -5.84
CA ARG A 66 10.90 16.31 -6.99
C ARG A 66 11.89 17.41 -7.32
N MET A 67 11.46 18.67 -7.34
CA MET A 67 12.33 19.83 -7.54
C MET A 67 13.44 19.88 -6.48
N ARG A 68 13.09 19.77 -5.19
CA ARG A 68 14.08 19.83 -4.09
C ARG A 68 15.01 18.63 -3.98
N SER A 69 14.62 17.47 -4.51
CA SER A 69 15.43 16.25 -4.51
C SER A 69 16.35 16.13 -5.73
N GLN A 70 16.39 17.12 -6.63
CA GLN A 70 17.32 17.12 -7.74
C GLN A 70 18.77 17.27 -7.21
N PRO A 71 19.73 16.47 -7.72
CA PRO A 71 21.14 16.64 -7.36
C PRO A 71 21.63 18.05 -7.69
N GLY A 72 22.43 18.67 -6.82
CA GLY A 72 22.95 20.03 -7.05
C GLY A 72 21.98 21.16 -6.68
N TRP A 73 20.67 20.88 -6.57
CA TRP A 73 19.67 21.92 -6.29
C TRP A 73 19.93 22.62 -4.95
N VAL A 74 20.36 21.87 -3.93
CA VAL A 74 20.64 22.38 -2.59
C VAL A 74 21.93 23.21 -2.58
N GLU A 75 22.96 22.73 -3.26
CA GLU A 75 24.25 23.40 -3.41
C GLU A 75 24.06 24.74 -4.14
N GLU A 76 23.38 24.74 -5.28
CA GLU A 76 23.17 25.91 -6.13
C GLU A 76 22.22 26.95 -5.50
N ASN A 77 21.12 26.50 -4.87
CA ASN A 77 20.06 27.41 -4.41
C ASN A 77 20.15 27.75 -2.91
N MET A 78 20.90 26.98 -2.12
CA MET A 78 21.01 27.17 -0.67
C MET A 78 22.47 27.34 -0.20
N GLY A 79 23.46 27.12 -1.07
CA GLY A 79 24.89 27.26 -0.73
C GLY A 79 25.39 26.21 0.27
N ILE A 80 24.67 25.10 0.43
CA ILE A 80 25.04 24.02 1.36
C ILE A 80 25.80 22.95 0.58
N TYR A 81 27.08 22.77 0.90
CA TYR A 81 27.96 21.78 0.28
C TYR A 81 28.27 20.65 1.28
N ILE A 82 28.00 19.41 0.90
CA ILE A 82 28.26 18.21 1.73
C ILE A 82 29.31 17.35 1.02
N GLY A 83 30.40 17.02 1.70
CA GLY A 83 31.46 16.17 1.13
C GLY A 83 32.42 16.89 0.17
N HIS A 84 32.57 18.21 0.31
CA HIS A 84 33.60 18.99 -0.39
C HIS A 84 34.80 19.20 0.54
N TRP A 85 36.02 18.94 0.04
CA TRP A 85 37.30 19.12 0.74
C TRP A 85 38.29 19.91 -0.11
#